data_AF-A0A1Q5U377-F1
#
_entry.id   AF-A0A1Q5U377-F1
#
_cell.length_a   1.000
_cell.length_b   1.000
_cell.length_c   1.000
_cell.angle_alpha   90.00
_cell.angle_beta   90.00
_cell.angle_gamma   90.00
#
_symmetry.space_group_name_H-M   'P 1'
#
loop_
_entity.id
_entity.type
_entity.pdbx_description
1 polymer ?
#
loop_
_entity_poly.entity_id
_entity_poly.type
_entity_poly.pdbx_seq_one_letter_code
_entity_poly.pdbx_strand_id
1 'polypeptide(L)'
;MNLSINKINEQQYLFNMLLGPIRLNILAFAFHHRLFDHFITMADATTVAKQFNWCPTRLTLLLNSYVSLGIMEKQAQSFSIKSNYQPYLLSHSQYYLGETLCSLAEIKSLTLTKSDEWLVQNTQPKQQMDMHDQRFWQKATSRLRAFHRSTRNPILLSILQSLDNWQDGLHFLDVGAGSAELAQNILAIHPQSKITLFDLPLCCTAIQMQLIDSDGFDESNPSQSIKFLPGDMNTTLFGGPYQIIVAAMSLYFATNLQYCINRLWASLSPGGTLISFHESLNQERTQPEFHVLGRLPAELANGPLSIESDQIEEALKANHPSRLDTRKIPTPFGEMTLIIAHKCI
;
A
#
# COMPACT_ATOMS: atom_id res chain seq x y z
N MET A 1 21.22 -25.03 -25.97
CA MET A 1 19.77 -25.06 -26.26
C MET A 1 19.12 -24.08 -25.31
N ASN A 2 18.77 -22.89 -25.80
CA ASN A 2 18.20 -21.81 -24.99
C ASN A 2 16.81 -22.22 -24.51
N LEU A 3 16.68 -22.53 -23.22
CA LEU A 3 15.40 -22.68 -22.55
C LEU A 3 14.75 -21.30 -22.45
N SER A 4 13.85 -20.98 -23.37
CA SER A 4 12.97 -19.83 -23.21
C SER A 4 12.12 -20.04 -21.97
N ILE A 5 12.06 -19.02 -21.12
CA ILE A 5 11.25 -18.95 -19.90
C ILE A 5 9.84 -19.45 -20.21
N ASN A 6 9.45 -20.55 -19.57
CA ASN A 6 8.23 -21.32 -19.84
C ASN A 6 6.99 -20.42 -19.84
N LYS A 7 6.34 -20.29 -21.01
CA LYS A 7 4.90 -20.00 -21.05
C LYS A 7 4.19 -21.14 -20.32
N ILE A 8 3.61 -20.85 -19.15
CA ILE A 8 2.69 -21.76 -18.47
C ILE A 8 1.55 -22.03 -19.46
N ASN A 9 1.25 -23.30 -19.74
CA ASN A 9 0.10 -23.63 -20.61
C ASN A 9 -1.22 -23.35 -19.88
N GLU A 10 -2.32 -23.26 -20.63
CA GLU A 10 -3.62 -22.83 -20.12
C GLU A 10 -4.12 -23.74 -18.98
N GLN A 11 -3.93 -25.06 -19.09
CA GLN A 11 -4.30 -26.00 -18.04
C GLN A 11 -3.47 -25.78 -16.78
N GLN A 12 -2.15 -25.65 -16.91
CA GLN A 12 -1.24 -25.42 -15.79
C GLN A 12 -1.57 -24.10 -15.07
N TYR A 13 -1.99 -23.06 -15.80
CA TYR A 13 -2.47 -21.81 -15.21
C TYR A 13 -3.69 -22.06 -14.33
N LEU A 14 -4.71 -22.76 -14.86
CA LEU A 14 -5.93 -23.06 -14.12
C LEU A 14 -5.66 -23.89 -12.85
N PHE A 15 -4.82 -24.92 -12.95
CA PHE A 15 -4.43 -25.74 -11.80
C PHE A 15 -3.61 -24.96 -10.76
N ASN A 16 -2.81 -23.98 -11.17
CA ASN A 16 -2.06 -23.14 -10.24
C ASN A 16 -2.98 -22.21 -9.41
N MET A 17 -4.14 -21.81 -9.94
CA MET A 17 -5.11 -20.99 -9.20
C MET A 17 -5.66 -21.70 -7.95
N LEU A 18 -5.76 -23.03 -7.99
CA LEU A 18 -6.21 -23.86 -6.85
C LEU A 18 -5.34 -23.65 -5.59
N LEU A 19 -4.07 -23.26 -5.79
CA LEU A 19 -3.12 -23.06 -4.70
C LEU A 19 -3.23 -21.68 -4.05
N GLY A 20 -3.90 -20.71 -4.67
CA GLY A 20 -4.03 -19.34 -4.15
C GLY A 20 -4.58 -19.29 -2.73
N PRO A 21 -5.78 -19.85 -2.47
CA PRO A 21 -6.36 -19.89 -1.12
C PRO A 21 -5.49 -20.63 -0.10
N ILE A 22 -4.82 -21.71 -0.52
CA ILE A 22 -3.94 -22.49 0.36
C ILE A 22 -2.73 -21.63 0.77
N ARG A 23 -2.05 -20.99 -0.19
CA ARG A 23 -0.89 -20.11 0.03
C ARG A 23 -1.23 -19.00 1.02
N LEU A 24 -2.39 -18.38 0.85
CA LEU A 24 -2.86 -17.31 1.72
C LEU A 24 -3.15 -17.80 3.15
N ASN A 25 -3.88 -18.92 3.27
CA ASN A 25 -4.30 -19.46 4.56
C ASN A 25 -3.12 -19.95 5.41
N ILE A 26 -2.10 -20.57 4.81
CA ILE A 26 -0.91 -20.99 5.57
C ILE A 26 -0.13 -19.79 6.09
N LEU A 27 0.03 -18.72 5.29
CA LEU A 27 0.65 -17.48 5.76
C LEU A 27 -0.13 -16.83 6.90
N ALA A 28 -1.46 -16.72 6.74
CA ALA A 28 -2.33 -16.19 7.79
C ALA A 28 -2.24 -17.00 9.09
N PHE A 29 -2.18 -18.34 9.00
CA PHE A 29 -1.97 -19.21 10.16
C PHE A 29 -0.65 -18.92 10.86
N ALA A 30 0.46 -18.81 10.11
CA ALA A 30 1.76 -18.51 10.69
C ALA A 30 1.80 -17.14 11.39
N PHE A 31 1.18 -16.11 10.80
CA PHE A 31 1.07 -14.79 11.41
C PHE A 31 0.20 -14.81 12.66
N HIS A 32 -0.95 -15.46 12.61
CA HIS A 32 -1.87 -15.57 13.75
C HIS A 32 -1.21 -16.22 14.98
N HIS A 33 -0.39 -17.23 14.76
CA HIS A 33 0.32 -17.94 15.84
C HIS A 33 1.73 -17.41 16.11
N ARG A 34 2.19 -16.35 15.42
CA ARG A 34 3.57 -15.87 15.47
C ARG A 34 4.60 -16.99 15.24
N LEU A 35 4.24 -17.97 14.42
CA LEU A 35 5.03 -19.19 14.20
C LEU A 35 6.43 -18.86 13.70
N PHE A 36 6.54 -17.84 12.84
CA PHE A 36 7.80 -17.39 12.25
C PHE A 36 8.83 -16.93 13.28
N ASP A 37 8.41 -16.39 14.43
CA ASP A 37 9.32 -15.91 15.47
C ASP A 37 10.17 -17.05 16.08
N HIS A 38 9.73 -18.31 15.94
CA HIS A 38 10.44 -19.49 16.43
C HIS A 38 11.49 -20.05 15.44
N PHE A 39 11.57 -19.47 14.24
CA PHE A 39 12.43 -19.95 13.15
C PHE A 39 13.34 -18.83 12.59
N ILE A 40 13.71 -17.87 13.43
CA ILE A 40 14.72 -16.82 13.10
C ILE A 40 16.06 -17.48 12.75
N THR A 41 16.46 -18.44 13.58
CA THR A 41 17.60 -19.33 13.34
C THR A 41 17.10 -20.75 13.10
N MET A 42 17.98 -21.64 12.65
CA MET A 42 17.65 -23.06 12.48
C MET A 42 17.07 -23.64 13.77
N ALA A 43 15.83 -24.15 13.69
CA ALA A 43 15.13 -24.75 14.81
C ALA A 43 14.44 -26.05 14.38
N ASP A 44 14.45 -27.03 15.28
CA ASP A 44 13.82 -28.33 15.07
C ASP A 44 12.29 -28.25 15.24
N ALA A 45 11.57 -28.79 14.27
CA ALA A 45 10.10 -28.76 14.26
C ALA A 45 9.47 -29.49 15.46
N THR A 46 10.11 -30.53 15.99
CA THR A 46 9.61 -31.27 17.16
C THR A 46 9.67 -30.42 18.41
N THR A 47 10.76 -29.66 18.57
CA THR A 47 10.93 -28.74 19.70
C THR A 47 9.87 -27.63 19.66
N VAL A 48 9.68 -26.99 18.51
CA VAL A 48 8.67 -25.94 18.36
C VAL A 48 7.26 -26.51 18.54
N ALA A 49 6.95 -27.67 17.95
CA ALA A 49 5.64 -28.31 18.11
C ALA A 49 5.31 -28.59 19.59
N LYS A 50 6.28 -28.98 20.42
CA LYS A 50 6.09 -29.15 21.87
C LYS A 50 5.72 -27.85 22.57
N GLN A 51 6.32 -26.73 22.19
CA GLN A 51 6.01 -25.41 22.77
C GLN A 51 4.55 -25.01 22.54
N PHE A 52 4.01 -25.33 21.36
CA PHE A 52 2.61 -25.05 21.01
C PHE A 52 1.62 -26.16 21.40
N ASN A 53 2.10 -27.27 21.98
CA ASN A 53 1.31 -28.50 22.17
C ASN A 53 0.65 -28.99 20.86
N TRP A 54 1.41 -28.96 19.76
CA TRP A 54 0.98 -29.38 18.43
C TRP A 54 1.57 -30.73 18.02
N CYS A 55 0.99 -31.33 16.98
CA CYS A 55 1.50 -32.56 16.40
C CYS A 55 2.78 -32.30 15.57
N PRO A 56 3.95 -32.87 15.93
CA PRO A 56 5.22 -32.59 15.25
C PRO A 56 5.24 -32.95 13.76
N THR A 57 4.60 -34.06 13.39
CA THR A 57 4.54 -34.52 11.99
C THR A 57 3.70 -33.56 11.14
N ARG A 58 2.58 -33.05 11.67
CA ARG A 58 1.74 -32.06 10.98
C ARG A 58 2.45 -30.71 10.85
N LEU A 59 3.14 -30.25 11.90
CA LEU A 59 3.94 -29.02 11.80
C LEU A 59 5.06 -29.15 10.75
N THR A 60 5.73 -30.30 10.70
CA THR A 60 6.77 -30.56 9.69
C THR A 60 6.21 -30.46 8.26
N LEU A 61 5.00 -30.99 8.01
CA LEU A 61 4.34 -30.85 6.71
C LEU A 61 4.05 -29.39 6.36
N LEU A 62 3.56 -28.60 7.33
CA LEU A 62 3.34 -27.17 7.15
C LEU A 62 4.65 -26.43 6.85
N LEU A 63 5.72 -26.69 7.61
CA LEU A 63 7.03 -26.04 7.39
C LEU A 63 7.63 -26.42 6.03
N ASN A 64 7.48 -27.68 5.59
CA ASN A 64 7.87 -28.09 4.23
C ASN A 64 7.14 -27.27 3.16
N SER A 65 5.89 -26.84 3.39
CA SER A 65 5.17 -25.99 2.44
C SER A 65 5.80 -24.59 2.33
N TYR A 66 6.26 -23.98 3.44
CA TYR A 66 6.97 -22.69 3.38
C TYR A 66 8.34 -22.81 2.70
N VAL A 67 9.01 -23.97 2.84
CA VAL A 67 10.23 -24.28 2.08
C VAL A 67 9.92 -24.38 0.59
N SER A 68 8.82 -25.05 0.23
CA SER A 68 8.36 -25.14 -1.16
C SER A 68 7.95 -23.77 -1.75
N LEU A 69 7.48 -22.83 -0.92
CA LEU A 69 7.25 -21.44 -1.32
C LEU A 69 8.54 -20.62 -1.43
N GLY A 70 9.68 -21.18 -1.03
CA GLY A 70 10.97 -20.51 -1.05
C GLY A 70 11.17 -19.49 0.07
N ILE A 71 10.26 -19.41 1.03
CA ILE A 71 10.28 -18.47 2.17
C ILE A 71 11.20 -18.98 3.28
N MET A 72 11.21 -20.30 3.48
CA MET A 72 12.04 -20.98 4.47
C MET A 72 13.08 -21.88 3.80
N GLU A 73 14.05 -22.30 4.58
CA GLU A 73 15.02 -23.33 4.23
C GLU A 73 14.98 -24.48 5.25
N LYS A 74 15.44 -25.66 4.84
CA LYS A 74 15.42 -26.88 5.65
C LYS A 74 16.79 -27.55 5.62
N GLN A 75 17.28 -27.95 6.79
CA GLN A 75 18.47 -28.77 6.97
C GLN A 75 18.12 -29.94 7.88
N ALA A 76 18.12 -31.17 7.32
CA ALA A 76 17.60 -32.36 7.99
C ALA A 76 16.19 -32.11 8.57
N GLN A 77 16.05 -32.02 9.90
CA GLN A 77 14.77 -31.80 10.59
C GLN A 77 14.59 -30.36 11.12
N SER A 78 15.58 -29.50 10.86
CA SER A 78 15.57 -28.10 11.27
C SER A 78 15.17 -27.18 10.13
N PHE A 79 14.54 -26.07 10.48
CA PHE A 79 14.02 -25.06 9.56
C PHE A 79 14.44 -23.67 10.00
N SER A 80 14.56 -22.74 9.06
CA SER A 80 14.72 -21.32 9.34
C SER A 80 14.02 -20.49 8.26
N ILE A 81 13.67 -19.25 8.59
CA ILE A 81 13.23 -18.25 7.61
C ILE A 81 14.47 -17.76 6.88
N LYS A 82 14.42 -17.70 5.54
CA LYS A 82 15.52 -17.10 4.79
C LYS A 82 15.67 -15.62 5.15
N SER A 83 16.91 -15.17 5.29
CA SER A 83 17.25 -13.84 5.83
C SER A 83 16.52 -12.68 5.13
N ASN A 84 16.31 -12.76 3.81
CA ASN A 84 15.62 -11.73 3.03
C ASN A 84 14.12 -11.60 3.35
N TYR A 85 13.49 -12.61 3.96
CA TYR A 85 12.08 -12.56 4.38
C TYR A 85 11.91 -12.21 5.86
N GLN A 86 12.95 -12.34 6.68
CA GLN A 86 12.86 -12.11 8.13
C GLN A 86 12.28 -10.72 8.47
N PRO A 87 12.70 -9.60 7.84
CA PRO A 87 12.13 -8.29 8.16
C PRO A 87 10.61 -8.21 7.97
N TYR A 88 10.04 -9.01 7.07
CA TYR A 88 8.63 -8.94 6.71
C TYR A 88 7.77 -9.96 7.46
N LEU A 89 8.37 -11.01 8.04
CA LEU A 89 7.65 -12.12 8.66
C LEU A 89 7.74 -12.18 10.19
N LEU A 90 8.74 -11.52 10.78
CA LEU A 90 8.94 -11.53 12.23
C LEU A 90 8.11 -10.44 12.91
N SER A 91 7.37 -10.80 13.96
CA SER A 91 6.36 -9.93 14.57
C SER A 91 6.94 -8.71 15.29
N HIS A 92 8.23 -8.78 15.68
CA HIS A 92 8.96 -7.69 16.32
C HIS A 92 9.64 -6.75 15.33
N SER A 93 9.62 -7.07 14.03
CA SER A 93 10.22 -6.23 13.01
C SER A 93 9.35 -5.00 12.73
N GLN A 94 9.99 -3.85 12.61
CA GLN A 94 9.34 -2.62 12.19
C GLN A 94 8.81 -2.68 10.73
N TYR A 95 9.23 -3.68 9.94
CA TYR A 95 8.79 -3.94 8.57
C TYR A 95 7.79 -5.11 8.47
N TYR A 96 7.27 -5.61 9.61
CA TYR A 96 6.39 -6.77 9.67
C TYR A 96 5.11 -6.58 8.84
N LEU A 97 4.91 -7.44 7.84
CA LEU A 97 3.79 -7.35 6.90
C LEU A 97 2.58 -8.19 7.31
N GLY A 98 2.65 -8.99 8.38
CA GLY A 98 1.60 -9.97 8.68
C GLY A 98 0.23 -9.35 8.93
N GLU A 99 0.16 -8.24 9.69
CA GLU A 99 -1.13 -7.55 9.92
C GLU A 99 -1.69 -6.94 8.63
N THR A 100 -0.84 -6.30 7.82
CA THR A 100 -1.22 -5.73 6.54
C THR A 100 -1.76 -6.82 5.60
N LEU A 101 -1.03 -7.93 5.45
CA LEU A 101 -1.40 -9.02 4.56
C LEU A 101 -2.69 -9.71 5.00
N CYS A 102 -2.87 -9.97 6.29
CA CYS A 102 -4.13 -10.52 6.82
C CYS A 102 -5.30 -9.56 6.61
N SER A 103 -5.12 -8.27 6.85
CA SER A 103 -6.19 -7.28 6.62
C SER A 103 -6.55 -7.16 5.13
N LEU A 104 -5.55 -7.16 4.24
CA LEU A 104 -5.79 -7.14 2.79
C LEU A 104 -6.45 -8.43 2.31
N ALA A 105 -6.10 -9.58 2.89
CA ALA A 105 -6.74 -10.86 2.61
C ALA A 105 -8.24 -10.82 2.91
N GLU A 106 -8.62 -10.26 4.06
CA GLU A 106 -10.02 -10.10 4.45
C GLU A 106 -10.79 -9.17 3.51
N ILE A 107 -10.21 -8.00 3.20
CA ILE A 107 -10.81 -7.00 2.30
C ILE A 107 -10.96 -7.57 0.87
N LYS A 108 -9.96 -8.29 0.39
CA LYS A 108 -9.92 -8.87 -0.96
C LYS A 108 -10.60 -10.25 -1.06
N SER A 109 -11.21 -10.73 0.02
CA SER A 109 -11.84 -12.06 0.05
C SER A 109 -13.22 -12.06 -0.60
N LEU A 110 -13.32 -12.74 -1.75
CA LEU A 110 -14.57 -13.11 -2.40
C LEU A 110 -14.78 -14.63 -2.28
N THR A 111 -15.89 -15.03 -1.69
CA THR A 111 -16.29 -16.45 -1.58
C THR A 111 -17.45 -16.74 -2.53
N LEU A 112 -17.67 -18.02 -2.87
CA LEU A 112 -18.83 -18.44 -3.67
C LEU A 112 -20.15 -17.95 -3.08
N THR A 113 -20.30 -18.04 -1.75
CA THR A 113 -21.49 -17.54 -1.04
C THR A 113 -21.68 -16.04 -1.25
N LYS A 114 -20.62 -15.23 -1.09
CA LYS A 114 -20.71 -13.78 -1.32
C LYS A 114 -21.03 -13.47 -2.79
N SER A 115 -20.41 -14.18 -3.74
CA SER A 115 -20.70 -13.96 -5.16
C SER A 115 -22.14 -14.36 -5.51
N ASP A 116 -22.68 -15.44 -4.95
CA ASP A 116 -24.08 -15.84 -5.16
C ASP A 116 -25.05 -14.78 -4.58
N GLU A 117 -24.78 -14.31 -3.36
CA GLU A 117 -25.58 -13.26 -2.71
C GLU A 117 -25.60 -11.97 -3.55
N TRP A 118 -24.43 -11.51 -4.03
CA TRP A 118 -24.32 -10.21 -4.69
C TRP A 118 -24.69 -10.25 -6.17
N LEU A 119 -24.32 -11.32 -6.90
CA LEU A 119 -24.52 -11.40 -8.35
C LEU A 119 -25.84 -12.09 -8.72
N VAL A 120 -26.22 -13.15 -8.01
CA VAL A 120 -27.39 -13.96 -8.38
C VAL A 120 -28.63 -13.47 -7.65
N GLN A 121 -28.51 -13.27 -6.34
CA GLN A 121 -29.63 -12.84 -5.50
C GLN A 121 -29.81 -11.31 -5.50
N ASN A 122 -28.85 -10.56 -6.07
CA ASN A 122 -28.81 -9.10 -6.10
C ASN A 122 -29.05 -8.48 -4.70
N THR A 123 -28.54 -9.15 -3.68
CA THR A 123 -28.64 -8.67 -2.30
C THR A 123 -27.50 -7.71 -2.02
N GLN A 124 -27.83 -6.54 -1.48
CA GLN A 124 -26.80 -5.62 -1.02
C GLN A 124 -26.08 -6.20 0.20
N PRO A 125 -24.76 -6.00 0.34
CA PRO A 125 -24.01 -6.46 1.50
C PRO A 125 -24.64 -5.94 2.80
N LYS A 126 -24.89 -6.83 3.78
CA LYS A 126 -25.41 -6.43 5.11
C LYS A 126 -24.49 -5.45 5.84
N GLN A 127 -23.19 -5.53 5.57
CA GLN A 127 -22.18 -4.56 6.00
C GLN A 127 -21.41 -4.13 4.76
N GLN A 128 -21.69 -2.91 4.29
CA GLN A 128 -20.95 -2.31 3.20
C GLN A 128 -19.60 -1.82 3.74
N MET A 129 -18.50 -2.17 3.06
CA MET A 129 -17.22 -1.50 3.32
C MET A 129 -17.32 -0.09 2.76
N ASP A 130 -17.72 0.85 3.60
CA ASP A 130 -17.77 2.26 3.23
C ASP A 130 -16.36 2.86 3.27
N MET A 131 -15.72 2.88 2.09
CA MET A 131 -14.40 3.49 1.92
C MET A 131 -14.46 5.03 1.95
N HIS A 132 -15.64 5.64 2.11
CA HIS A 132 -15.80 7.06 2.40
C HIS A 132 -15.95 7.35 3.91
N ASP A 133 -16.13 6.31 4.75
CA ASP A 133 -16.16 6.47 6.21
C ASP A 133 -14.74 6.66 6.77
N GLN A 134 -14.50 7.80 7.42
CA GLN A 134 -13.21 8.11 8.03
C GLN A 134 -12.79 7.07 9.09
N ARG A 135 -13.74 6.40 9.74
CA ARG A 135 -13.47 5.34 10.74
C ARG A 135 -12.89 4.09 10.10
N PHE A 136 -13.21 3.82 8.83
CA PHE A 136 -12.59 2.73 8.07
C PHE A 136 -11.10 3.01 7.90
N TRP A 137 -10.75 4.21 7.42
CA TRP A 137 -9.35 4.61 7.20
C TRP A 137 -8.57 4.82 8.49
N GLN A 138 -9.20 5.32 9.55
CA GLN A 138 -8.58 5.45 10.87
C GLN A 138 -8.03 4.10 11.35
N LYS A 139 -8.82 3.02 11.25
CA LYS A 139 -8.39 1.66 11.61
C LYS A 139 -7.31 1.12 10.68
N ALA A 140 -7.26 1.59 9.44
CA ALA A 140 -6.26 1.18 8.47
C ALA A 140 -4.90 1.86 8.69
N THR A 141 -4.84 3.08 9.24
CA THR A 141 -3.59 3.85 9.41
C THR A 141 -2.45 3.05 10.06
N SER A 142 -2.72 2.34 11.16
CA SER A 142 -1.70 1.51 11.84
C SER A 142 -1.20 0.36 10.96
N ARG A 143 -2.09 -0.24 10.17
CA ARG A 143 -1.80 -1.37 9.27
C ARG A 143 -1.08 -0.94 8.00
N LEU A 144 -1.24 0.32 7.59
CA LEU A 144 -0.61 0.89 6.40
C LEU A 144 0.86 1.25 6.63
N ARG A 145 1.28 1.51 7.88
CA ARG A 145 2.68 1.87 8.20
C ARG A 145 3.68 0.84 7.70
N ALA A 146 3.46 -0.43 7.99
CA ALA A 146 4.36 -1.49 7.55
C ALA A 146 4.44 -1.58 6.02
N PHE A 147 3.30 -1.44 5.33
CA PHE A 147 3.26 -1.38 3.86
C PHE A 147 4.02 -0.16 3.32
N HIS A 148 3.80 1.02 3.91
CA HIS A 148 4.50 2.24 3.53
C HIS A 148 6.00 2.10 3.70
N ARG A 149 6.45 1.65 4.88
CA ARG A 149 7.86 1.49 5.21
C ARG A 149 8.58 0.43 4.37
N SER A 150 7.94 -0.73 4.16
CA SER A 150 8.57 -1.89 3.50
C SER A 150 8.44 -1.91 1.99
N THR A 151 7.37 -1.31 1.44
CA THR A 151 6.93 -1.60 0.08
C THR A 151 6.73 -0.32 -0.74
N ARG A 152 5.87 0.60 -0.29
CA ARG A 152 5.51 1.80 -1.08
C ARG A 152 6.59 2.87 -1.06
N ASN A 153 7.06 3.26 0.13
CA ASN A 153 7.95 4.42 0.28
C ASN A 153 9.32 4.22 -0.38
N PRO A 154 9.95 3.02 -0.39
CA PRO A 154 11.18 2.83 -1.16
C PRO A 154 11.03 3.21 -2.64
N ILE A 155 9.87 2.93 -3.24
CA ILE A 155 9.55 3.30 -4.63
C ILE A 155 9.39 4.83 -4.73
N LEU A 156 8.54 5.42 -3.89
CA LEU A 156 8.30 6.87 -3.88
C LEU A 156 9.56 7.69 -3.62
N LEU A 157 10.44 7.24 -2.72
CA LEU A 157 11.71 7.90 -2.46
C LEU A 157 12.63 7.85 -3.68
N SER A 158 12.69 6.74 -4.41
CA SER A 158 13.47 6.68 -5.65
C SER A 158 12.92 7.64 -6.72
N ILE A 159 11.60 7.81 -6.77
CA ILE A 159 10.93 8.76 -7.67
C ILE A 159 11.30 10.19 -7.25
N LEU A 160 11.16 10.52 -5.97
CA LEU A 160 11.49 11.85 -5.43
C LEU A 160 12.97 12.22 -5.65
N GLN A 161 13.88 11.27 -5.43
CA GLN A 161 15.32 11.44 -5.65
C GLN A 161 15.68 11.66 -7.12
N SER A 162 14.80 11.28 -8.05
CA SER A 162 15.00 11.48 -9.49
C SER A 162 14.55 12.86 -10.00
N LEU A 163 13.93 13.68 -9.14
CA LEU A 163 13.46 15.01 -9.52
C LEU A 163 14.63 15.99 -9.62
N ASP A 164 14.57 16.87 -10.63
CA ASP A 164 15.58 17.91 -10.84
C ASP A 164 15.66 18.90 -9.66
N ASN A 165 14.55 19.09 -8.93
CA ASN A 165 14.46 20.00 -7.78
C ASN A 165 14.62 19.30 -6.42
N TRP A 166 15.10 18.05 -6.37
CA TRP A 166 15.30 17.31 -5.12
C TRP A 166 16.48 17.88 -4.31
N GLN A 167 16.17 18.72 -3.33
CA GLN A 167 17.12 19.39 -2.44
C GLN A 167 16.53 19.59 -1.04
N ASP A 168 17.36 19.99 -0.08
CA ASP A 168 16.89 20.28 1.27
C ASP A 168 16.10 21.62 1.32
N GLY A 169 15.30 21.81 2.37
CA GLY A 169 14.54 23.04 2.60
C GLY A 169 13.25 23.17 1.78
N LEU A 170 12.79 22.11 1.11
CA LEU A 170 11.56 22.12 0.32
C LEU A 170 10.32 21.97 1.22
N HIS A 171 9.19 22.52 0.76
CA HIS A 171 7.87 22.34 1.37
C HIS A 171 7.03 21.34 0.57
N PHE A 172 6.70 20.23 1.21
CA PHE A 172 5.92 19.14 0.66
C PHE A 172 4.46 19.16 1.15
N LEU A 173 3.56 18.68 0.31
CA LEU A 173 2.21 18.23 0.69
C LEU A 173 2.09 16.73 0.37
N ASP A 174 1.78 15.91 1.36
CA ASP A 174 1.45 14.49 1.20
C ASP A 174 -0.08 14.32 1.29
N VAL A 175 -0.73 14.00 0.16
CA VAL A 175 -2.18 13.98 0.00
C VAL A 175 -2.72 12.56 0.19
N GLY A 176 -3.48 12.35 1.27
CA GLY A 176 -3.91 11.01 1.69
C GLY A 176 -2.73 10.24 2.29
N ALA A 177 -2.02 10.88 3.22
CA ALA A 177 -0.74 10.39 3.74
C ALA A 177 -0.80 8.95 4.27
N GLY A 178 -1.90 8.60 4.97
CA GLY A 178 -2.16 7.31 5.61
C GLY A 178 -1.23 6.94 6.77
N SER A 179 -0.04 7.55 6.84
CA SER A 179 0.96 7.44 7.91
C SER A 179 1.97 8.60 7.82
N ALA A 180 2.79 8.79 8.86
CA ALA A 180 3.92 9.71 8.81
C ALA A 180 5.18 9.16 8.12
N GLU A 181 5.21 7.89 7.71
CA GLU A 181 6.45 7.21 7.27
C GLU A 181 7.14 7.92 6.10
N LEU A 182 6.40 8.43 5.10
CA LEU A 182 7.01 9.12 3.96
C LEU A 182 7.64 10.45 4.39
N ALA A 183 6.95 11.22 5.23
CA ALA A 183 7.48 12.45 5.81
C ALA A 183 8.76 12.19 6.61
N GLN A 184 8.78 11.15 7.45
CA GLN A 184 9.95 10.77 8.22
C GLN A 184 11.12 10.35 7.32
N ASN A 185 10.86 9.61 6.24
CA ASN A 185 11.91 9.24 5.28
C ASN A 185 12.48 10.46 4.55
N ILE A 186 11.64 11.43 4.16
CA ILE A 186 12.09 12.68 3.54
C ILE A 186 12.93 13.48 4.53
N LEU A 187 12.46 13.66 5.77
CA LEU A 187 13.17 14.46 6.79
C LEU A 187 14.48 13.82 7.27
N ALA A 188 14.60 12.49 7.19
CA ALA A 188 15.87 11.82 7.45
C ALA A 188 16.94 12.14 6.38
N ILE A 189 16.53 12.49 5.16
CA ILE A 189 17.42 12.86 4.05
C ILE A 189 17.61 14.37 3.97
N HIS A 190 16.53 15.13 4.17
CA HIS A 190 16.42 16.58 4.02
C HIS A 190 15.82 17.20 5.30
N PRO A 191 16.63 17.39 6.36
CA PRO A 191 16.15 17.77 7.68
C PRO A 191 15.54 19.17 7.77
N GLN A 192 15.87 20.08 6.84
CA GLN A 192 15.34 21.44 6.81
C GLN A 192 14.02 21.54 6.03
N SER A 193 13.59 20.45 5.37
CA SER A 193 12.33 20.40 4.66
C SER A 193 11.13 20.49 5.61
N LYS A 194 9.99 20.95 5.07
CA LYS A 194 8.71 21.02 5.77
C LYS A 194 7.73 20.09 5.07
N ILE A 195 7.00 19.29 5.82
CA ILE A 195 6.02 18.34 5.29
C ILE A 195 4.66 18.66 5.87
N THR A 196 3.69 18.95 5.02
CA THR A 196 2.27 18.99 5.38
C THR A 196 1.64 17.63 5.08
N LEU A 197 1.17 16.93 6.11
CA LEU A 197 0.39 15.71 5.98
C LEU A 197 -1.09 16.04 5.88
N PHE A 198 -1.69 15.76 4.72
CA PHE A 198 -3.11 15.93 4.49
C PHE A 198 -3.81 14.55 4.51
N ASP A 199 -4.82 14.42 5.35
CA ASP A 199 -5.68 13.23 5.43
C ASP A 199 -7.01 13.58 6.10
N LEU A 200 -7.93 12.61 6.14
CA LEU A 200 -9.19 12.74 6.87
C LEU A 200 -8.91 13.05 8.35
N PRO A 201 -9.73 13.88 9.03
CA PRO A 201 -9.51 14.28 10.43
C PRO A 201 -9.17 13.13 11.37
N LEU A 202 -9.94 12.03 11.35
CA LEU A 202 -9.66 10.87 12.21
C LEU A 202 -8.35 10.15 11.87
N CYS A 203 -7.90 10.20 10.61
CA CYS A 203 -6.61 9.67 10.19
C CYS A 203 -5.47 10.57 10.66
N CYS A 204 -5.57 11.89 10.50
CA CYS A 204 -4.59 12.84 11.05
C CYS A 204 -4.42 12.65 12.56
N THR A 205 -5.53 12.55 13.32
CA THR A 205 -5.47 12.26 14.76
C THR A 205 -4.73 10.96 15.06
N ALA A 206 -5.03 9.88 14.33
CA ALA A 206 -4.35 8.59 14.53
C ALA A 206 -2.85 8.66 14.22
N ILE A 207 -2.46 9.36 13.13
CA ILE A 207 -1.06 9.54 12.74
C ILE A 207 -0.32 10.40 13.77
N GLN A 208 -0.95 11.46 14.27
CA GLN A 208 -0.38 12.34 15.28
C GLN A 208 -0.13 11.60 16.60
N MET A 209 -1.11 10.84 17.10
CA MET A 209 -0.95 10.03 18.31
C MET A 209 0.22 9.06 18.18
N GLN A 210 0.36 8.42 17.01
CA GLN A 210 1.48 7.52 16.74
C GLN A 210 2.83 8.24 16.76
N LEU A 211 2.92 9.45 16.22
CA LEU A 211 4.15 10.26 16.26
C LEU A 211 4.50 10.72 17.67
N ILE A 212 3.50 11.07 18.49
CA ILE A 212 3.70 11.40 19.90
C ILE A 212 4.29 10.19 20.64
N ASP A 213 3.70 9.01 20.45
CA ASP A 213 4.10 7.78 21.14
C ASP A 213 5.48 7.27 20.72
N SER A 214 5.88 7.45 19.45
CA SER A 214 7.12 6.88 18.90
C SER A 214 8.30 7.84 18.84
N ASP A 215 8.08 9.13 18.62
CA ASP A 215 9.14 10.10 18.32
C ASP A 215 9.08 11.37 19.19
N GLY A 216 8.19 11.42 20.18
CA GLY A 216 8.04 12.57 21.07
C GLY A 216 7.57 13.84 20.34
N PHE A 217 6.80 13.67 19.26
CA PHE A 217 6.24 14.77 18.47
C PHE A 217 5.46 15.75 19.36
N ASP A 218 5.73 17.04 19.22
CA ASP A 218 5.03 18.12 19.92
C ASP A 218 4.42 19.10 18.91
N GLU A 219 3.10 19.10 18.80
CA GLU A 219 2.36 19.99 17.89
C GLU A 219 2.50 21.47 18.29
N SER A 220 2.75 21.75 19.57
CA SER A 220 2.89 23.12 20.07
C SER A 220 4.22 23.75 19.66
N ASN A 221 5.19 22.96 19.17
CA ASN A 221 6.47 23.46 18.70
C ASN A 221 6.33 24.10 17.30
N PRO A 222 6.48 25.43 17.16
CA PRO A 222 6.35 26.10 15.86
C PRO A 222 7.46 25.74 14.87
N SER A 223 8.55 25.14 15.35
CA SER A 223 9.69 24.69 14.55
C SER A 223 9.54 23.26 14.03
N GLN A 224 8.38 22.62 14.28
CA GLN A 224 8.13 21.26 13.84
C GLN A 224 8.10 21.16 12.31
N SER A 225 8.92 20.26 11.76
CA SER A 225 9.02 20.03 10.32
C SER A 225 7.79 19.35 9.72
N ILE A 226 7.02 18.59 10.54
CA ILE A 226 5.76 17.96 10.13
C ILE A 226 4.58 18.79 10.64
N LYS A 227 3.65 19.14 9.74
CA LYS A 227 2.37 19.79 10.05
C LYS A 227 1.21 18.94 9.56
N PHE A 228 0.07 19.02 10.24
CA PHE A 228 -1.16 18.35 9.83
C PHE A 228 -2.13 19.32 9.15
N LEU A 229 -2.78 18.85 8.09
CA LEU A 229 -3.90 19.53 7.45
C LEU A 229 -5.09 18.54 7.41
N PRO A 230 -5.86 18.41 8.50
CA PRO A 230 -7.01 17.52 8.54
C PRO A 230 -8.12 18.03 7.62
N GLY A 231 -8.62 17.18 6.74
CA GLY A 231 -9.71 17.56 5.84
C GLY A 231 -10.14 16.47 4.86
N ASP A 232 -11.22 16.75 4.14
CA ASP A 232 -11.68 15.94 3.01
C ASP A 232 -11.18 16.57 1.70
N MET A 233 -10.52 15.78 0.84
CA MET A 233 -10.00 16.26 -0.44
C MET A 233 -11.09 16.77 -1.38
N ASN A 234 -12.35 16.45 -1.13
CA ASN A 234 -13.48 16.90 -1.95
C ASN A 234 -13.89 18.33 -1.65
N THR A 235 -13.54 18.88 -0.48
CA THR A 235 -14.01 20.19 -0.02
C THR A 235 -12.90 21.10 0.54
N THR A 236 -11.80 20.53 1.03
CA THR A 236 -10.76 21.26 1.76
C THR A 236 -9.84 22.05 0.84
N LEU A 237 -9.57 23.32 1.17
CA LEU A 237 -8.54 24.11 0.51
C LEU A 237 -7.16 23.71 1.03
N PHE A 238 -6.25 23.31 0.14
CA PHE A 238 -4.94 22.76 0.53
C PHE A 238 -3.93 23.79 1.07
N GLY A 239 -4.20 25.10 0.91
CA GLY A 239 -3.23 26.15 1.25
C GLY A 239 -2.07 26.21 0.26
N GLY A 240 -0.87 26.58 0.71
CA GLY A 240 0.34 26.66 -0.11
C GLY A 240 1.16 27.95 0.12
N PRO A 241 2.23 28.18 -0.65
CA PRO A 241 2.64 27.39 -1.82
C PRO A 241 3.57 26.21 -1.46
N TYR A 242 3.34 25.04 -2.07
CA TYR A 242 4.18 23.83 -1.93
C TYR A 242 5.14 23.70 -3.11
N GLN A 243 6.35 23.18 -2.90
CA GLN A 243 7.28 22.90 -3.99
C GLN A 243 7.08 21.49 -4.55
N ILE A 244 6.66 20.54 -3.72
CA ILE A 244 6.34 19.18 -4.14
C ILE A 244 5.01 18.75 -3.53
N ILE A 245 4.10 18.24 -4.36
CA ILE A 245 2.86 17.59 -3.91
C ILE A 245 2.95 16.12 -4.29
N VAL A 246 2.75 15.22 -3.33
CA VAL A 246 2.68 13.78 -3.55
C VAL A 246 1.25 13.32 -3.28
N ALA A 247 0.62 12.71 -4.29
CA ALA A 247 -0.69 12.09 -4.17
C ALA A 247 -0.57 10.61 -4.57
N ALA A 248 -0.20 9.78 -3.60
CA ALA A 248 0.01 8.34 -3.80
C ALA A 248 -1.19 7.54 -3.32
N MET A 249 -1.86 6.83 -4.24
CA MET A 249 -2.99 5.93 -3.94
C MET A 249 -4.16 6.64 -3.25
N SER A 250 -4.42 7.90 -3.60
CA SER A 250 -5.44 8.75 -2.94
C SER A 250 -6.42 9.45 -3.88
N LEU A 251 -6.00 9.85 -5.09
CA LEU A 251 -6.84 10.70 -5.97
C LEU A 251 -8.13 10.05 -6.48
N TYR A 252 -8.23 8.71 -6.48
CA TYR A 252 -9.48 8.03 -6.87
C TYR A 252 -10.60 8.16 -5.82
N PHE A 253 -10.34 8.76 -4.65
CA PHE A 253 -11.38 9.17 -3.70
C PHE A 253 -11.97 10.55 -3.98
N ALA A 254 -11.47 11.25 -5.01
CA ALA A 254 -12.05 12.51 -5.44
C ALA A 254 -13.37 12.27 -6.20
N THR A 255 -14.48 12.81 -5.69
CA THR A 255 -15.80 12.78 -6.33
C THR A 255 -15.84 13.66 -7.58
N ASN A 256 -15.06 14.75 -7.58
CA ASN A 256 -14.78 15.56 -8.76
C ASN A 256 -13.27 15.70 -8.91
N LEU A 257 -12.69 14.78 -9.69
CA LEU A 257 -11.25 14.67 -9.88
C LEU A 257 -10.63 15.96 -10.46
N GLN A 258 -11.26 16.55 -11.49
CA GLN A 258 -10.79 17.79 -12.09
C GLN A 258 -10.75 18.94 -11.08
N TYR A 259 -11.81 19.11 -10.29
CA TYR A 259 -11.88 20.14 -9.26
C TYR A 259 -10.84 19.94 -8.16
N CYS A 260 -10.60 18.69 -7.75
CA CYS A 260 -9.54 18.35 -6.80
C CYS A 260 -8.15 18.70 -7.35
N ILE A 261 -7.83 18.26 -8.57
CA ILE A 261 -6.55 18.53 -9.23
C ILE A 261 -6.32 20.02 -9.43
N ASN A 262 -7.33 20.80 -9.82
CA ASN A 262 -7.20 22.25 -9.98
C ASN A 262 -6.76 22.94 -8.67
N ARG A 263 -7.26 22.47 -7.52
CA ARG A 263 -6.90 23.05 -6.21
C ARG A 263 -5.51 22.61 -5.75
N LEU A 264 -5.11 21.37 -6.03
CA LEU A 264 -3.72 20.91 -5.83
C LEU A 264 -2.76 21.68 -6.74
N TRP A 265 -3.13 21.92 -7.99
CA TRP A 265 -2.33 22.70 -8.92
C TRP A 265 -2.19 24.16 -8.48
N ALA A 266 -3.26 24.76 -7.97
CA ALA A 266 -3.25 26.11 -7.41
C ALA A 266 -2.36 26.24 -6.18
N SER A 267 -2.22 25.19 -5.37
CA SER A 267 -1.36 25.19 -4.18
C SER A 267 0.12 24.99 -4.47
N LEU A 268 0.51 24.64 -5.70
CA LEU A 268 1.92 24.58 -6.11
C LEU A 268 2.54 25.98 -6.23
N SER A 269 3.80 26.08 -5.81
CA SER A 269 4.71 27.17 -6.18
C SER A 269 4.94 27.20 -7.69
N PRO A 270 5.27 28.35 -8.28
CA PRO A 270 5.87 28.36 -9.61
C PRO A 270 7.12 27.48 -9.65
N GLY A 271 7.29 26.69 -10.71
CA GLY A 271 8.32 25.65 -10.81
C GLY A 271 8.09 24.41 -9.92
N GLY A 272 6.98 24.34 -9.19
CA GLY A 272 6.64 23.21 -8.33
C GLY A 272 6.23 21.96 -9.11
N THR A 273 6.26 20.80 -8.44
CA THR A 273 5.95 19.49 -9.04
C THR A 273 4.82 18.79 -8.31
N LEU A 274 3.84 18.26 -9.05
CA LEU A 274 2.81 17.36 -8.53
C LEU A 274 3.07 15.95 -9.05
N ILE A 275 3.10 14.99 -8.13
CA ILE A 275 3.34 13.58 -8.39
C ILE A 275 2.08 12.82 -8.04
N SER A 276 1.54 12.07 -9.01
CA SER A 276 0.52 11.08 -8.77
C SER A 276 1.09 9.68 -8.95
N PHE A 277 0.85 8.80 -7.98
CA PHE A 277 1.26 7.39 -8.04
C PHE A 277 0.08 6.51 -7.66
N HIS A 278 -0.57 5.90 -8.64
CA HIS A 278 -1.88 5.27 -8.45
C HIS A 278 -2.06 4.03 -9.31
N GLU A 279 -2.97 3.15 -8.89
CA GLU A 279 -3.47 2.10 -9.76
C GLU A 279 -4.52 2.66 -10.71
N SER A 280 -4.52 2.16 -11.93
CA SER A 280 -5.47 2.52 -12.97
C SER A 280 -5.81 1.31 -13.81
N LEU A 281 -7.02 1.26 -14.34
CA LEU A 281 -7.39 0.25 -15.32
C LEU A 281 -7.24 0.79 -16.75
N ASN A 282 -7.12 -0.11 -17.74
CA ASN A 282 -7.32 0.27 -19.14
C ASN A 282 -8.76 0.76 -19.37
N GLN A 283 -9.02 1.36 -20.53
CA GLN A 283 -10.35 1.90 -20.89
C GLN A 283 -11.46 0.83 -20.88
N GLU A 284 -11.12 -0.43 -21.17
CA GLU A 284 -12.08 -1.55 -21.09
C GLU A 284 -12.26 -2.11 -19.66
N ARG A 285 -11.51 -1.61 -18.68
CA ARG A 285 -11.51 -2.05 -17.27
C ARG A 285 -11.19 -3.54 -17.06
N THR A 286 -10.44 -4.14 -17.98
CA THR A 286 -10.06 -5.56 -17.98
C THR A 286 -8.61 -5.81 -17.58
N GLN A 287 -7.77 -4.77 -17.52
CA GLN A 287 -6.35 -4.87 -17.18
C GLN A 287 -5.88 -3.68 -16.33
N PRO A 288 -4.82 -3.85 -15.52
CA PRO A 288 -4.09 -5.10 -15.28
C PRO A 288 -4.86 -6.04 -14.33
N GLU A 289 -4.71 -7.35 -14.54
CA GLU A 289 -5.39 -8.39 -13.75
C GLU A 289 -5.30 -8.17 -12.23
N PHE A 290 -4.12 -7.79 -11.72
CA PHE A 290 -3.89 -7.58 -10.29
C PHE A 290 -4.86 -6.55 -9.69
N HIS A 291 -5.13 -5.46 -10.41
CA HIS A 291 -6.00 -4.38 -9.91
C HIS A 291 -7.47 -4.69 -10.14
N VAL A 292 -7.82 -5.32 -11.27
CA VAL A 292 -9.19 -5.78 -11.53
C VAL A 292 -9.63 -6.78 -10.45
N LEU A 293 -8.87 -7.86 -10.25
CA LEU A 293 -9.18 -8.86 -9.23
C LEU A 293 -9.02 -8.29 -7.81
N GLY A 294 -8.01 -7.45 -7.61
CA GLY A 294 -7.69 -6.86 -6.32
C GLY A 294 -8.76 -5.89 -5.79
N ARG A 295 -9.60 -5.33 -6.66
CA ARG A 295 -10.71 -4.44 -6.30
C ARG A 295 -12.09 -5.05 -6.45
N LEU A 296 -12.20 -6.18 -7.16
CA LEU A 296 -13.48 -6.82 -7.44
C LEU A 296 -14.42 -6.96 -6.22
N PRO A 297 -13.99 -7.42 -5.03
CA PRO A 297 -14.90 -7.54 -3.89
C PRO A 297 -15.47 -6.19 -3.44
N ALA A 298 -14.66 -5.13 -3.48
CA ALA A 298 -15.10 -3.78 -3.14
C ALA A 298 -16.00 -3.19 -4.23
N GLU A 299 -15.70 -3.43 -5.51
CA GLU A 299 -16.55 -2.95 -6.62
C GLU A 299 -17.89 -3.68 -6.70
N LEU A 300 -17.94 -4.98 -6.40
CA LEU A 300 -19.22 -5.71 -6.29
C LEU A 300 -20.09 -5.18 -5.14
N ALA A 301 -19.46 -4.75 -4.04
CA ALA A 301 -20.16 -4.22 -2.88
C ALA A 301 -20.62 -2.75 -3.06
N ASN A 302 -19.88 -1.94 -3.81
CA ASN A 302 -20.01 -0.48 -3.83
C ASN A 302 -20.26 0.13 -5.22
N GLY A 303 -20.21 -0.67 -6.29
CA GLY A 303 -20.14 -0.19 -7.66
C GLY A 303 -18.71 0.13 -8.12
N PRO A 304 -18.53 0.59 -9.37
CA PRO A 304 -17.19 0.85 -9.93
C PRO A 304 -16.41 1.89 -9.11
N LEU A 305 -15.25 1.51 -8.56
CA LEU A 305 -14.38 2.38 -7.76
C LEU A 305 -13.09 2.77 -8.49
N SER A 306 -12.68 1.97 -9.47
CA SER A 306 -11.42 2.19 -10.16
C SER A 306 -11.48 3.31 -11.20
N ILE A 307 -10.40 4.08 -11.26
CA ILE A 307 -10.15 5.09 -12.27
C ILE A 307 -9.53 4.47 -13.53
N GLU A 308 -9.85 5.06 -14.67
CA GLU A 308 -9.25 4.72 -15.96
C GLU A 308 -7.87 5.38 -16.10
N SER A 309 -7.02 4.82 -16.95
CA SER A 309 -5.59 5.17 -17.05
C SER A 309 -5.29 6.60 -17.49
N ASP A 310 -6.21 7.26 -18.17
CA ASP A 310 -6.07 8.61 -18.71
C ASP A 310 -6.70 9.69 -17.81
N GLN A 311 -7.63 9.34 -16.91
CA GLN A 311 -8.44 10.32 -16.17
C GLN A 311 -7.61 11.33 -15.35
N ILE A 312 -6.59 10.86 -14.61
CA ILE A 312 -5.71 11.76 -13.84
C ILE A 312 -4.80 12.57 -14.77
N GLU A 313 -4.31 11.95 -15.86
CA GLU A 313 -3.45 12.61 -16.83
C GLU A 313 -4.17 13.76 -17.53
N GLU A 314 -5.37 13.52 -18.04
CA GLU A 314 -6.20 14.53 -18.70
C GLU A 314 -6.57 15.67 -17.75
N ALA A 315 -6.89 15.36 -16.50
CA ALA A 315 -7.18 16.38 -15.51
C ALA A 315 -5.95 17.26 -15.18
N LEU A 316 -4.75 16.69 -15.21
CA LEU A 316 -3.51 17.45 -15.09
C LEU A 316 -3.20 18.27 -16.34
N LYS A 317 -3.41 17.72 -17.55
CA LYS A 317 -3.23 18.45 -18.83
C LYS A 317 -4.08 19.72 -18.90
N ALA A 318 -5.30 19.69 -18.38
CA ALA A 318 -6.19 20.85 -18.32
C ALA A 318 -5.62 22.04 -17.52
N ASN A 319 -4.57 21.81 -16.71
CA ASN A 319 -3.87 22.86 -15.96
C ASN A 319 -2.60 23.38 -16.67
N HIS A 320 -2.38 22.98 -17.93
CA HIS A 320 -1.27 23.42 -18.78
C HIS A 320 0.12 23.27 -18.12
N PRO A 321 0.51 22.05 -17.71
CA PRO A 321 1.83 21.80 -17.16
C PRO A 321 2.91 22.15 -18.19
N SER A 322 4.03 22.71 -17.72
CA SER A 322 5.23 22.94 -18.55
C SER A 322 5.84 21.62 -19.06
N ARG A 323 5.69 20.56 -18.27
CA ARG A 323 6.15 19.20 -18.56
C ARG A 323 5.27 18.19 -17.83
N LEU A 324 4.93 17.10 -18.50
CA LEU A 324 4.13 16.00 -17.97
C LEU A 324 4.77 14.67 -18.38
N ASP A 325 5.20 13.89 -17.40
CA ASP A 325 5.79 12.57 -17.60
C ASP A 325 4.85 11.49 -17.04
N THR A 326 4.32 10.62 -17.91
CA THR A 326 3.54 9.45 -17.51
C THR A 326 4.31 8.16 -17.76
N ARG A 327 4.37 7.26 -16.77
CA ARG A 327 5.06 5.96 -16.88
C ARG A 327 4.31 4.87 -16.12
N LYS A 328 4.43 3.64 -16.58
CA LYS A 328 4.03 2.45 -15.82
C LYS A 328 5.20 1.94 -15.00
N ILE A 329 4.96 1.66 -13.72
CA ILE A 329 5.96 1.20 -12.76
C ILE A 329 5.54 -0.18 -12.24
N PRO A 330 6.30 -1.25 -12.54
CA PRO A 330 6.03 -2.56 -11.96
C PRO A 330 6.33 -2.52 -10.45
N THR A 331 5.39 -2.97 -9.63
CA THR A 331 5.56 -3.05 -8.17
C THR A 331 5.21 -4.43 -7.63
N PRO A 332 5.61 -4.77 -6.39
CA PRO A 332 5.19 -6.01 -5.73
C PRO A 332 3.67 -6.14 -5.53
N PHE A 333 2.92 -5.05 -5.69
CA PHE A 333 1.48 -4.96 -5.50
C PHE A 333 0.76 -4.49 -6.77
N GLY A 334 1.27 -4.92 -7.93
CA GLY A 334 0.70 -4.63 -9.24
C GLY A 334 1.37 -3.48 -9.98
N GLU A 335 1.11 -3.36 -11.28
CA GLU A 335 1.64 -2.25 -12.08
C GLU A 335 0.94 -0.94 -11.71
N MET A 336 1.71 0.09 -11.36
CA MET A 336 1.18 1.41 -10.99
C MET A 336 1.43 2.42 -12.10
N THR A 337 0.57 3.42 -12.22
CA THR A 337 0.80 4.60 -13.05
C THR A 337 1.48 5.67 -12.21
N LEU A 338 2.61 6.18 -12.71
CA LEU A 338 3.29 7.35 -12.20
C LEU A 338 3.07 8.51 -13.17
N ILE A 339 2.59 9.63 -12.66
CA ILE A 339 2.49 10.91 -13.39
C ILE A 339 3.26 11.97 -12.62
N ILE A 340 4.18 12.66 -13.29
CA ILE A 340 4.93 13.79 -12.75
C ILE A 340 4.61 15.02 -13.59
N ALA A 341 3.98 16.02 -12.99
CA ALA A 341 3.54 17.24 -13.65
C ALA A 341 4.27 18.46 -13.08
N HIS A 342 4.87 19.27 -13.94
CA HIS A 342 5.65 20.44 -13.55
C HIS A 342 4.91 21.74 -13.87
N LYS A 343 4.76 22.60 -12.87
CA LYS A 343 4.17 23.92 -13.03
C LYS A 343 5.20 24.90 -13.62
N CYS A 344 4.75 25.80 -14.49
CA CYS A 344 5.60 26.86 -15.04
C CYS A 344 6.21 27.73 -13.92
N ILE A 345 7.38 28.31 -14.19
CA ILE A 345 8.08 29.28 -13.34
C ILE A 345 7.38 30.63 -13.37
#